data_AF-A0A1N6I8W6-F1
#
_entry.id   AF-A0A1N6I8W6-F1
#
_cell.length_a   1.000
_cell.length_b   1.000
_cell.length_c   1.000
_cell.angle_alpha   90.00
_cell.angle_beta   90.00
_cell.angle_gamma   90.00
#
_symmetry.space_group_name_H-M   'P 1'
#
loop_
_entity.id
_entity.type
_entity.pdbx_description
1 polymer ?
#
loop_
_entity_poly.entity_id
_entity_poly.type
_entity_poly.pdbx_seq_one_letter_code
_entity_poly.pdbx_strand_id
1 'polypeptide(L)'
;MAYPRSESRKNIRSVALEMLTAPGETASISTARFRQLVSVRKVRDKLGGGDPAALARELNALEPELTESEGELDVNISGLAPAVTKIVSNTAVTSKTKGVRCLGENAEQNIPEADAATRTKLKKSEINELRRLVAERDSELSSILSKLAISDERSCMLEAALKDRDRQLAAAVSERDAIRRTYETKLLAEQMRFREQLLEEQIRFREQLLEEQIRSTKQLSEAQFRFREQLLEEQIDYMRKTADVSEFYQALYANSASK
;
A
#
# COMPACT_ATOMS: atom_id res chain seq x y z
N MET A 1 30.10 54.48 -8.92
CA MET A 1 29.78 55.29 -7.72
C MET A 1 28.53 54.71 -7.09
N ALA A 2 28.68 54.09 -5.91
CA ALA A 2 27.62 53.37 -5.23
C ALA A 2 26.74 54.34 -4.44
N TYR A 3 25.49 54.50 -4.87
CA TYR A 3 24.49 55.27 -4.13
C TYR A 3 24.23 54.63 -2.75
N PRO A 4 24.09 55.41 -1.67
CA PRO A 4 23.88 54.88 -0.32
C PRO A 4 22.54 54.13 -0.24
N ARG A 5 22.59 52.81 -0.05
CA ARG A 5 21.41 51.91 0.07
C ARG A 5 20.42 52.33 1.17
N SER A 6 20.88 53.09 2.17
CA SER A 6 20.08 53.52 3.32
C SER A 6 19.00 54.55 2.98
N GLU A 7 19.23 55.44 2.00
CA GLU A 7 18.22 56.39 1.54
C GLU A 7 17.13 55.68 0.73
N SER A 8 17.52 54.71 -0.09
CA SER A 8 16.60 53.89 -0.88
C SER A 8 15.64 53.09 0.02
N ARG A 9 16.14 52.41 1.05
CA ARG A 9 15.29 51.62 1.98
C ARG A 9 14.31 52.48 2.78
N LYS A 10 14.75 53.66 3.24
CA LYS A 10 13.87 54.61 3.97
C LYS A 10 12.76 55.16 3.07
N ASN A 11 13.09 55.49 1.82
CA ASN A 11 12.12 55.97 0.83
C ASN A 11 11.14 54.86 0.39
N ILE A 12 11.61 53.62 0.24
CA ILE A 12 10.73 52.47 -0.04
C ILE A 12 9.78 52.22 1.15
N ARG A 13 10.29 52.32 2.39
CA ARG A 13 9.48 52.16 3.60
C ARG A 13 8.42 53.24 3.76
N SER A 14 8.75 54.51 3.49
CA SER A 14 7.78 55.61 3.56
C SER A 14 6.67 55.46 2.51
N VAL A 15 7.03 55.12 1.26
CA VAL A 15 6.05 54.88 0.18
C VAL A 15 5.18 53.65 0.48
N ALA A 16 5.75 52.58 1.01
CA ALA A 16 4.99 51.40 1.42
C ALA A 16 4.01 51.72 2.57
N LEU A 17 4.44 52.50 3.57
CA LEU A 17 3.57 52.96 4.66
C LEU A 17 2.45 53.88 4.15
N GLU A 18 2.74 54.80 3.23
CA GLU A 18 1.73 55.67 2.60
C GLU A 18 0.68 54.85 1.82
N MET A 19 1.11 53.81 1.09
CA MET A 19 0.19 52.90 0.39
C MET A 19 -0.69 52.09 1.34
N LEU A 20 -0.21 51.83 2.55
CA LEU A 20 -0.93 51.08 3.58
C LEU A 20 -1.88 51.96 4.40
N THR A 21 -1.61 53.27 4.53
CA THR A 21 -2.46 54.24 5.25
C THR A 21 -3.47 54.96 4.36
N ALA A 22 -3.26 55.01 3.04
CA ALA A 22 -4.20 55.60 2.07
C ALA A 22 -5.66 55.08 2.12
N PRO A 23 -5.98 53.82 2.54
CA PRO A 23 -7.37 53.39 2.69
C PRO A 23 -8.04 53.74 4.03
N GLY A 24 -7.45 54.56 4.90
CA GLY A 24 -8.16 55.17 6.04
C GLY A 24 -8.55 54.24 7.19
N GLU A 25 -7.95 53.05 7.33
CA GLU A 25 -8.24 52.09 8.40
C GLU A 25 -7.00 51.80 9.25
N THR A 26 -7.08 52.06 10.56
CA THR A 26 -5.99 51.84 11.54
C THR A 26 -6.00 50.43 12.15
N ALA A 27 -6.21 49.39 11.34
CA ALA A 27 -6.19 48.00 11.79
C ALA A 27 -4.86 47.30 11.45
N SER A 28 -4.47 46.30 12.25
CA SER A 28 -3.23 45.52 12.06
C SER A 28 -3.17 44.89 10.66
N ILE A 29 -2.08 45.17 9.94
CA ILE A 29 -1.92 44.79 8.53
C ILE A 29 -1.36 43.37 8.48
N SER A 30 -2.17 42.42 7.99
CA SER A 30 -1.70 41.05 7.75
C SER A 30 -0.75 40.98 6.54
N THR A 31 0.13 39.98 6.51
CA THR A 31 1.05 39.69 5.38
C THR A 31 0.32 39.54 4.05
N ALA A 32 -0.84 38.87 4.05
CA ALA A 32 -1.68 38.77 2.86
C ALA A 32 -2.17 40.14 2.36
N ARG A 33 -2.57 41.03 3.27
CA ARG A 33 -3.02 42.39 2.93
C ARG A 33 -1.86 43.28 2.47
N PHE A 34 -0.67 43.14 3.07
CA PHE A 34 0.55 43.81 2.64
C PHE A 34 0.87 43.50 1.17
N ARG A 35 0.88 42.21 0.78
CA ARG A 35 1.16 41.80 -0.60
C ARG A 35 0.11 42.23 -1.61
N GLN A 36 -1.15 42.34 -1.18
CA GLN A 36 -2.24 42.78 -2.04
C GLN A 36 -2.17 44.29 -2.35
N LEU A 37 -1.80 45.09 -1.35
CA LEU A 37 -1.74 46.54 -1.47
C LEU A 37 -0.40 47.02 -2.03
N VAL A 38 0.70 46.47 -1.53
CA VAL A 38 2.07 46.85 -1.87
C VAL A 38 2.62 45.86 -2.90
N SER A 39 2.92 46.35 -4.10
CA SER A 39 3.56 45.56 -5.16
C SER A 39 4.77 46.30 -5.69
N VAL A 40 5.79 45.54 -6.13
CA VAL A 40 7.04 46.08 -6.69
C VAL A 40 6.77 47.09 -7.80
N ARG A 41 5.79 46.82 -8.66
CA ARG A 41 5.40 47.72 -9.76
C ARG A 41 4.84 49.05 -9.23
N LYS A 42 3.89 49.02 -8.31
CA LYS A 42 3.27 50.24 -7.73
C LYS A 42 4.28 51.08 -6.96
N VAL A 43 5.17 50.43 -6.20
CA VAL A 43 6.23 51.12 -5.45
C VAL A 43 7.24 51.76 -6.41
N ARG A 44 7.61 51.08 -7.49
CA ARG A 44 8.49 51.63 -8.54
C ARG A 44 7.85 52.82 -9.25
N ASP A 45 6.56 52.72 -9.58
CA ASP A 45 5.83 53.80 -10.27
C ASP A 45 5.73 55.05 -9.37
N LYS A 46 5.54 54.89 -8.06
CA LYS A 46 5.56 56.01 -7.08
C LYS A 46 6.97 56.58 -6.82
N LEU A 47 8.01 55.78 -6.94
CA LEU A 47 9.40 56.22 -6.81
C LEU A 47 9.99 56.81 -8.10
N GLY A 48 9.26 56.74 -9.23
CA GLY A 48 9.70 57.26 -10.53
C GLY A 48 10.76 56.40 -11.24
N GLY A 49 11.02 55.19 -10.76
CA GLY A 49 12.03 54.27 -11.33
C GLY A 49 12.68 53.35 -10.30
N GLY A 50 13.59 52.49 -10.76
CA GLY A 50 14.36 51.56 -9.91
C GLY A 50 14.46 50.14 -10.46
N ASP A 51 15.50 49.41 -10.05
CA ASP A 51 15.69 48.00 -10.41
C ASP A 51 14.64 47.14 -9.68
N PRO A 52 13.76 46.42 -10.41
CA PRO A 52 12.71 45.61 -9.81
C PRO A 52 13.24 44.51 -8.88
N ALA A 53 14.43 43.96 -9.15
CA ALA A 53 15.01 42.90 -8.31
C ALA A 53 15.48 43.44 -6.96
N ALA A 54 16.04 44.65 -6.93
CA ALA A 54 16.45 45.33 -5.71
C ALA A 54 15.23 45.74 -4.86
N LEU A 55 14.20 46.29 -5.49
CA LEU A 55 12.95 46.67 -4.83
C LEU A 55 12.23 45.46 -4.21
N ALA A 56 12.21 44.31 -4.91
CA ALA A 56 11.61 43.08 -4.39
C ALA A 56 12.31 42.57 -3.12
N ARG A 57 13.66 42.63 -3.09
CA ARG A 57 14.43 42.20 -1.91
C ARG A 57 14.17 43.09 -0.70
N GLU A 58 14.16 44.40 -0.91
CA GLU A 58 13.88 45.37 0.17
C GLU A 58 12.43 45.27 0.66
N LEU A 59 11.46 45.07 -0.23
CA LEU A 59 10.06 44.87 0.16
C LEU A 59 9.85 43.57 0.95
N ASN A 60 10.51 42.47 0.55
CA ASN A 60 10.46 41.22 1.29
C ASN A 60 11.13 41.32 2.67
N ALA A 61 12.16 42.15 2.80
CA ALA A 61 12.81 42.43 4.08
C ALA A 61 11.95 43.34 4.99
N LEU A 62 11.20 44.27 4.40
CA LEU A 62 10.28 45.16 5.12
C LEU A 62 8.94 44.50 5.47
N GLU A 63 8.53 43.44 4.75
CA GLU A 63 7.29 42.69 4.99
C GLU A 63 7.16 42.26 6.47
N PRO A 64 8.09 41.47 7.06
CA PRO A 64 7.96 41.05 8.46
C PRO A 64 8.01 42.26 9.41
N GLU A 65 8.88 43.24 9.16
CA GLU A 65 9.01 44.44 10.01
C GLU A 65 7.74 45.30 10.08
N LEU A 66 6.92 45.28 9.03
CA LEU A 66 5.68 46.07 8.94
C LEU A 66 4.43 45.25 9.29
N THR A 67 4.51 43.91 9.27
CA THR A 67 3.40 43.01 9.60
C THR A 67 3.49 42.41 11.00
N GLU A 68 4.67 42.44 11.64
CA GLU A 68 4.90 42.01 13.02
C GLU A 68 4.91 43.21 13.97
N SER A 69 3.74 43.82 14.18
CA SER A 69 3.56 44.71 15.34
C SER A 69 3.33 43.84 16.59
N GLU A 70 4.41 43.60 17.33
CA GLU A 70 4.54 43.42 18.79
C GLU A 70 3.58 42.47 19.54
N GLY A 71 4.13 41.36 20.05
CA GLY A 71 3.59 40.70 21.25
C GLY A 71 3.64 39.17 21.28
N GLU A 72 4.75 38.54 20.90
CA GLU A 72 4.94 37.09 21.07
C GLU A 72 5.57 36.81 22.45
N LEU A 73 4.74 36.49 23.44
CA LEU A 73 5.20 35.82 24.67
C LEU A 73 4.89 34.34 24.52
N ASP A 74 5.94 33.55 24.28
CA ASP A 74 5.88 32.10 24.15
C ASP A 74 5.64 31.47 25.53
N VAL A 75 4.37 31.22 25.86
CA VAL A 75 3.98 30.49 27.07
C VAL A 75 3.68 29.05 26.68
N ASN A 76 4.69 28.20 26.81
CA ASN A 76 4.57 26.77 26.54
C ASN A 76 4.05 26.06 27.80
N ILE A 77 2.77 25.65 27.79
CA ILE A 77 2.17 24.85 28.86
C ILE A 77 2.30 23.37 28.48
N SER A 78 3.14 22.63 29.20
CA SER A 78 3.39 21.21 28.95
C SER A 78 2.10 20.39 28.98
N GLY A 79 1.79 19.70 27.87
CA GLY A 79 0.68 18.74 27.78
C GLY A 79 -0.46 19.12 26.81
N LEU A 80 -0.43 20.30 26.18
CA LEU A 80 -1.40 20.68 25.14
C LEU A 80 -0.77 20.65 23.74
N ALA A 81 -1.51 20.12 22.76
CA ALA A 81 -1.09 20.16 21.36
C ALA A 81 -0.99 21.62 20.85
N PRO A 82 -0.02 21.95 19.97
CA PRO A 82 0.24 23.33 19.49
C PRO A 82 -0.97 24.04 18.86
N ALA A 83 -1.92 23.27 18.33
CA ALA A 83 -3.14 23.78 17.74
C ALA A 83 -4.16 24.27 18.79
N VAL A 84 -4.14 23.72 20.00
CA VAL A 84 -5.05 24.07 21.10
C VAL A 84 -4.52 25.27 21.88
N THR A 85 -3.20 25.38 22.07
CA THR A 85 -2.57 26.59 22.61
C THR A 85 -2.83 27.81 21.72
N LYS A 86 -2.88 27.64 20.39
CA LYS A 86 -3.21 28.69 19.41
C LYS A 86 -4.64 29.23 19.48
N ILE A 87 -5.59 28.43 19.99
CA ILE A 87 -7.00 28.83 20.15
C ILE A 87 -7.21 29.58 21.48
N VAL A 88 -6.43 29.22 22.51
CA VAL A 88 -6.53 29.80 23.86
C VAL A 88 -5.75 31.12 23.98
N SER A 89 -4.69 31.34 23.18
CA SER A 89 -3.89 32.58 23.19
C SER A 89 -4.51 33.76 22.42
N ASN A 90 -5.82 33.71 22.14
CA ASN A 90 -6.52 34.76 21.42
C ASN A 90 -6.35 36.14 22.10
N THR A 91 -5.70 37.02 21.34
CA THR A 91 -5.52 38.48 21.44
C THR A 91 -6.75 39.29 21.88
N ALA A 92 -7.93 38.68 21.89
CA ALA A 92 -9.14 39.21 22.52
C ALA A 92 -9.01 39.34 24.05
N VAL A 93 -8.17 38.52 24.70
CA VAL A 93 -7.99 38.54 26.16
C VAL A 93 -7.01 39.63 26.59
N THR A 94 -5.97 39.93 25.81
CA THR A 94 -4.94 40.93 26.17
C THR A 94 -5.39 42.39 25.91
N SER A 95 -6.14 42.65 24.84
CA SER A 95 -6.74 43.97 24.58
C SER A 95 -7.90 44.28 25.53
N LYS A 96 -8.75 43.29 25.86
CA LYS A 96 -9.80 43.45 26.88
C LYS A 96 -9.22 43.62 28.29
N THR A 97 -8.11 42.98 28.63
CA THR A 97 -7.49 43.16 29.97
C THR A 97 -6.78 44.50 30.14
N LYS A 98 -6.20 45.09 29.08
CA LYS A 98 -5.59 46.44 29.16
C LYS A 98 -6.65 47.54 29.27
N GLY A 99 -7.77 47.42 28.54
CA GLY A 99 -8.93 48.31 28.67
C GLY A 99 -9.64 48.18 30.03
N VAL A 100 -9.77 46.96 30.57
CA VAL A 100 -10.33 46.74 31.93
C VAL A 100 -9.41 47.28 33.02
N ARG A 101 -8.08 47.25 32.83
CA ARG A 101 -7.11 47.82 33.80
C ARG A 101 -7.22 49.35 33.89
N CYS A 102 -7.31 50.04 32.76
CA CYS A 102 -7.49 51.50 32.73
C CYS A 102 -8.87 51.96 33.22
N LEU A 103 -9.90 51.11 33.13
CA LEU A 103 -11.22 51.36 33.72
C LEU A 103 -11.24 51.08 35.23
N GLY A 104 -10.45 50.12 35.71
CA GLY A 104 -10.27 49.84 37.14
C GLY A 104 -9.57 50.98 37.89
N GLU A 105 -8.48 51.52 37.34
CA GLU A 105 -7.71 52.61 37.96
C GLU A 105 -8.49 53.95 37.99
N ASN A 106 -9.33 54.22 36.98
CA ASN A 106 -10.18 55.42 36.94
C ASN A 106 -11.46 55.30 37.80
N ALA A 107 -11.96 54.08 38.04
CA ALA A 107 -13.12 53.84 38.91
C ALA A 107 -12.76 53.86 40.41
N GLU A 108 -11.50 53.61 40.77
CA GLU A 108 -11.03 53.64 42.16
C GLU A 108 -10.86 55.06 42.73
N GLN A 109 -10.77 56.09 41.89
CA GLN A 109 -10.52 57.46 42.34
C GLN A 109 -11.78 58.36 42.44
N ASN A 110 -12.95 57.94 41.93
CA ASN A 110 -14.09 58.86 41.74
C ASN A 110 -15.50 58.29 42.04
N ILE A 111 -15.74 57.61 43.18
CA ILE A 111 -17.13 57.30 43.61
C ILE A 111 -17.29 57.42 45.14
N PRO A 112 -18.25 58.24 45.64
CA PRO A 112 -18.56 58.34 47.08
C PRO A 112 -19.13 57.03 47.63
N GLU A 113 -19.06 56.85 48.95
CA GLU A 113 -19.34 55.63 49.75
C GLU A 113 -20.71 54.93 49.56
N ALA A 114 -21.55 55.36 48.61
CA ALA A 114 -22.81 54.72 48.24
C ALA A 114 -22.67 53.39 47.45
N ASP A 115 -21.48 52.98 47.00
CA ASP A 115 -21.32 51.89 46.01
C ASP A 115 -20.52 50.65 46.42
N ALA A 116 -20.30 50.39 47.72
CA ALA A 116 -19.73 49.12 48.18
C ALA A 116 -20.78 47.97 48.15
N ALA A 117 -22.04 48.29 48.44
CA ALA A 117 -23.15 47.34 48.42
C ALA A 117 -23.52 46.88 47.00
N THR A 118 -23.40 47.76 46.00
CA THR A 118 -23.62 47.45 44.58
C THR A 118 -22.48 46.59 44.03
N ARG A 119 -21.22 46.93 44.33
CA ARG A 119 -20.05 46.10 43.99
C ARG A 119 -20.11 44.69 44.59
N THR A 120 -20.51 44.56 45.85
CA THR A 120 -20.65 43.23 46.47
C THR A 120 -21.79 42.42 45.85
N LYS A 121 -22.90 43.05 45.45
CA LYS A 121 -23.97 42.39 44.68
C LYS A 121 -23.47 41.89 43.32
N LEU A 122 -22.72 42.72 42.59
CA LEU A 122 -22.18 42.37 41.27
C LEU A 122 -21.17 41.20 41.38
N LYS A 123 -20.23 41.27 42.32
CA LYS A 123 -19.30 40.15 42.59
C LYS A 123 -20.03 38.87 42.99
N LYS A 124 -21.11 38.97 43.78
CA LYS A 124 -21.94 37.80 44.12
C LYS A 124 -22.62 37.21 42.88
N SER A 125 -23.17 38.03 41.99
CA SER A 125 -23.73 37.53 40.73
C SER A 125 -22.67 36.89 39.83
N GLU A 126 -21.46 37.46 39.74
CA GLU A 126 -20.35 36.86 39.00
C GLU A 126 -19.93 35.51 39.61
N ILE A 127 -19.79 35.42 40.94
CA ILE A 127 -19.48 34.15 41.63
C ILE A 127 -20.57 33.11 41.34
N ASN A 128 -21.84 33.51 41.36
CA ASN A 128 -22.95 32.59 41.07
C ASN A 128 -22.91 32.11 39.62
N GLU A 129 -22.60 33.00 38.68
CA GLU A 129 -22.47 32.65 37.26
C GLU A 129 -21.26 31.74 37.01
N LEU A 130 -20.11 32.02 37.63
CA LEU A 130 -18.94 31.14 37.55
C LEU A 130 -19.23 29.76 38.16
N ARG A 131 -19.95 29.69 39.29
CA ARG A 131 -20.39 28.41 39.86
C ARG A 131 -21.32 27.65 38.93
N ARG A 132 -22.25 28.35 38.25
CA ARG A 132 -23.12 27.76 37.24
C ARG A 132 -22.32 27.17 36.07
N LEU A 133 -21.38 27.94 35.53
CA LEU A 133 -20.51 27.51 34.43
C LEU A 133 -19.60 26.33 34.84
N VAL A 134 -19.07 26.32 36.06
CA VAL A 134 -18.29 25.18 36.58
C VAL A 134 -19.16 23.93 36.69
N ALA A 135 -20.38 24.04 37.25
CA ALA A 135 -21.30 22.91 37.34
C ALA A 135 -21.70 22.36 35.95
N GLU A 136 -21.90 23.24 34.97
CA GLU A 136 -22.17 22.88 33.57
C GLU A 136 -20.99 22.12 32.97
N ARG A 137 -19.76 22.64 33.11
CA ARG A 137 -18.54 21.96 32.64
C ARG A 137 -18.30 20.62 33.33
N ASP A 138 -18.56 20.51 34.64
CA ASP A 138 -18.41 19.25 35.37
C ASP A 138 -19.40 18.19 34.86
N SER A 139 -20.63 18.61 34.52
CA SER A 139 -21.62 17.73 33.89
C SER A 139 -21.20 17.27 32.49
N GLU A 140 -20.61 18.17 31.68
CA GLU A 140 -20.07 17.85 30.37
C GLU A 140 -18.88 16.89 30.46
N LEU A 141 -17.94 17.16 31.39
CA LEU A 141 -16.79 16.29 31.63
C LEU A 141 -17.23 14.89 32.07
N SER A 142 -18.22 14.80 32.96
CA SER A 142 -18.82 13.52 33.36
C SER A 142 -19.43 12.78 32.15
N SER A 143 -20.14 13.51 31.28
CA SER A 143 -20.68 12.95 30.03
C SER A 143 -19.58 12.45 29.08
N ILE A 144 -18.48 13.18 28.93
CA ILE A 144 -17.36 12.78 28.06
C ILE A 144 -16.64 11.56 28.65
N LEU A 145 -16.37 11.55 29.96
CA LEU A 145 -15.73 10.42 30.62
C LEU A 145 -16.56 9.14 30.53
N SER A 146 -17.89 9.23 30.67
CA SER A 146 -18.76 8.06 30.47
C SER A 146 -18.73 7.55 29.02
N LYS A 147 -18.75 8.45 28.02
CA LYS A 147 -18.61 8.07 26.60
C LYS A 147 -17.25 7.44 26.30
N LEU A 148 -16.18 7.95 26.90
CA LEU A 148 -14.83 7.40 26.77
C LEU A 148 -14.77 5.98 27.34
N ALA A 149 -15.29 5.76 28.55
CA ALA A 149 -15.33 4.44 29.17
C ALA A 149 -16.07 3.40 28.30
N ILE A 150 -17.21 3.78 27.72
CA ILE A 150 -17.98 2.92 26.80
C ILE A 150 -17.17 2.63 25.53
N SER A 151 -16.45 3.62 25.00
CA SER A 151 -15.60 3.45 23.81
C SER A 151 -14.43 2.51 24.09
N ASP A 152 -13.80 2.61 25.26
CA ASP A 152 -12.69 1.75 25.66
C ASP A 152 -13.15 0.30 25.86
N GLU A 153 -14.31 0.10 26.48
CA GLU A 153 -14.91 -1.23 26.61
C GLU A 153 -15.20 -1.85 25.24
N ARG A 154 -15.74 -1.07 24.29
CA ARG A 154 -15.97 -1.51 22.91
C ARG A 154 -14.67 -1.87 22.20
N SER A 155 -13.60 -1.07 22.37
CA SER A 155 -12.29 -1.38 21.79
C SER A 155 -11.73 -2.69 22.34
N CYS A 156 -11.79 -2.90 23.66
CA CYS A 156 -11.37 -4.15 24.29
C CYS A 156 -12.15 -5.36 23.76
N MET A 157 -13.47 -5.24 23.60
CA MET A 157 -14.29 -6.32 23.02
C MET A 157 -13.92 -6.62 21.56
N LEU A 158 -13.70 -5.60 20.74
CA LEU A 158 -13.32 -5.76 19.34
C LEU A 158 -11.93 -6.38 19.21
N GLU A 159 -10.96 -5.98 20.04
CA GLU A 159 -9.63 -6.59 20.07
C GLU A 159 -9.66 -8.06 20.47
N ALA A 160 -10.48 -8.43 21.45
CA ALA A 160 -10.69 -9.82 21.83
C ALA A 160 -11.30 -10.62 20.66
N ALA A 161 -12.34 -10.07 20.01
CA ALA A 161 -12.97 -10.71 18.86
C ALA A 161 -12.01 -10.87 17.67
N LEU A 162 -11.14 -9.88 17.41
CA LEU A 162 -10.11 -9.98 16.38
C LEU A 162 -9.12 -11.11 16.68
N LYS A 163 -8.61 -11.18 17.91
CA LYS A 163 -7.71 -12.26 18.35
C LYS A 163 -8.36 -13.64 18.20
N ASP A 164 -9.65 -13.75 18.50
CA ASP A 164 -10.38 -15.00 18.31
C ASP A 164 -10.58 -15.35 16.83
N ARG A 165 -10.86 -14.37 15.96
CA ARG A 165 -10.91 -14.57 14.50
C ARG A 165 -9.56 -14.99 13.94
N ASP A 166 -8.46 -14.39 14.39
CA ASP A 166 -7.11 -14.74 13.96
C ASP A 166 -6.76 -16.19 14.33
N ARG A 167 -7.13 -16.63 15.55
CA ARG A 167 -6.99 -18.03 15.96
C ARG A 167 -7.80 -18.98 15.08
N GLN A 168 -9.03 -18.62 14.75
CA GLN A 168 -9.89 -19.42 13.88
C GLN A 168 -9.34 -19.50 12.46
N LEU A 169 -8.83 -18.40 11.91
CA LEU A 169 -8.19 -18.38 10.59
C LEU A 169 -6.91 -19.23 10.57
N ALA A 170 -6.06 -19.12 11.60
CA ALA A 170 -4.87 -19.94 11.72
C ALA A 170 -5.21 -21.44 11.78
N ALA A 171 -6.23 -21.81 12.56
CA ALA A 171 -6.71 -23.20 12.63
C ALA A 171 -7.22 -23.69 11.27
N ALA A 172 -8.08 -22.92 10.59
CA ALA A 172 -8.63 -23.28 9.28
C ALA A 172 -7.54 -23.42 8.20
N VAL A 173 -6.53 -22.53 8.20
CA VAL A 173 -5.38 -22.63 7.29
C VAL A 173 -4.58 -23.91 7.58
N SER A 174 -4.32 -24.21 8.85
CA SER A 174 -3.59 -25.42 9.23
C SER A 174 -4.31 -26.70 8.81
N GLU A 175 -5.64 -26.74 8.96
CA GLU A 175 -6.48 -27.86 8.55
C GLU A 175 -6.50 -28.02 7.04
N ARG A 176 -6.70 -26.92 6.30
CA ARG A 176 -6.63 -26.92 4.83
C ARG A 176 -5.29 -27.44 4.34
N ASP A 177 -4.18 -27.01 4.94
CA ASP A 177 -2.85 -27.44 4.55
C ASP A 177 -2.60 -28.91 4.90
N ALA A 178 -3.12 -29.40 6.02
CA ALA A 178 -3.08 -30.83 6.35
C ALA A 178 -3.86 -31.66 5.32
N ILE A 179 -5.09 -31.26 5.00
CA ILE A 179 -5.94 -31.90 3.99
C ILE A 179 -5.23 -31.90 2.64
N ARG A 180 -4.68 -30.76 2.19
CA ARG A 180 -3.94 -30.64 0.94
C ARG A 180 -2.78 -31.63 0.86
N ARG A 181 -1.95 -31.72 1.91
CA ARG A 181 -0.84 -32.68 1.96
C ARG A 181 -1.32 -34.12 1.84
N THR A 182 -2.44 -34.47 2.50
CA THR A 182 -3.00 -35.82 2.37
C THR A 182 -3.53 -36.14 0.98
N TYR A 183 -4.10 -35.16 0.27
CA TYR A 183 -4.52 -35.35 -1.11
C TYR A 183 -3.33 -35.45 -2.06
N GLU A 184 -2.30 -34.61 -1.88
CA GLU A 184 -1.08 -34.66 -2.68
C GLU A 184 -0.38 -36.02 -2.54
N THR A 185 -0.28 -36.57 -1.33
CA THR A 185 0.31 -37.90 -1.12
C THR A 185 -0.54 -39.02 -1.71
N LYS A 186 -1.87 -38.98 -1.58
CA LYS A 186 -2.77 -39.95 -2.20
C LYS A 186 -2.67 -39.91 -3.73
N LEU A 187 -2.69 -38.71 -4.32
CA LEU A 187 -2.58 -38.53 -5.77
C LEU A 187 -1.26 -39.08 -6.29
N LEU A 188 -0.13 -38.80 -5.62
CA LEU A 188 1.16 -39.35 -5.99
C LEU A 188 1.19 -40.88 -5.88
N ALA A 189 0.61 -41.44 -4.81
CA ALA A 189 0.54 -42.90 -4.64
C ALA A 189 -0.31 -43.56 -5.74
N GLU A 190 -1.43 -42.96 -6.13
CA GLU A 190 -2.26 -43.44 -7.24
C GLU A 190 -1.52 -43.34 -8.58
N GLN A 191 -0.84 -42.23 -8.85
CA GLN A 191 -0.03 -42.06 -10.06
C GLN A 191 1.07 -43.11 -10.17
N MET A 192 1.76 -43.41 -9.06
CA MET A 192 2.78 -44.46 -9.05
C MET A 192 2.17 -45.84 -9.33
N ARG A 193 1.03 -46.18 -8.70
CA ARG A 193 0.32 -47.45 -8.97
C ARG A 193 -0.09 -47.58 -10.44
N PHE A 194 -0.67 -46.54 -11.02
CA PHE A 194 -1.04 -46.57 -12.44
C PHE A 194 0.17 -46.72 -13.36
N ARG A 195 1.28 -46.06 -13.03
CA ARG A 195 2.53 -46.20 -13.79
C ARG A 195 3.09 -47.62 -13.70
N GLU A 196 3.08 -48.22 -12.52
CA GLU A 196 3.51 -49.61 -12.30
C GLU A 196 2.63 -50.58 -13.11
N GLN A 197 1.30 -50.45 -13.00
CA GLN A 197 0.36 -51.26 -13.78
C GLN A 197 0.59 -51.15 -15.28
N LEU A 198 0.80 -49.93 -15.80
CA LEU A 198 1.08 -49.73 -17.22
C LEU A 198 2.39 -50.39 -17.64
N LEU A 199 3.43 -50.34 -16.81
CA LEU A 199 4.70 -50.99 -17.10
C LEU A 199 4.56 -52.52 -17.09
N GLU A 200 3.83 -53.08 -16.13
CA GLU A 200 3.52 -54.52 -16.08
C GLU A 200 2.76 -54.97 -17.32
N GLU A 201 1.74 -54.22 -17.74
CA GLU A 201 1.00 -54.49 -18.97
C GLU A 201 1.92 -54.43 -20.20
N GLN A 202 2.78 -53.41 -20.31
CA GLN A 202 3.76 -53.30 -21.40
C GLN A 202 4.72 -54.49 -21.44
N ILE A 203 5.20 -54.96 -20.29
CA ILE A 203 6.07 -56.13 -20.21
C ILE A 203 5.31 -57.37 -20.70
N ARG A 204 4.10 -57.61 -20.18
CA ARG A 204 3.26 -58.75 -20.61
C ARG A 204 2.99 -58.74 -22.10
N PHE A 205 2.65 -57.59 -22.68
CA PHE A 205 2.42 -57.47 -24.12
C PHE A 205 3.69 -57.77 -24.94
N ARG A 206 4.86 -57.33 -24.47
CA ARG A 206 6.13 -57.63 -25.13
C ARG A 206 6.47 -59.12 -25.05
N GLU A 207 6.26 -59.75 -23.90
CA GLU A 207 6.47 -61.19 -23.72
C GLU A 207 5.58 -61.99 -24.67
N GLN A 208 4.29 -61.68 -24.72
CA GLN A 208 3.34 -62.32 -25.66
C GLN A 208 3.78 -62.14 -27.12
N LEU A 209 4.23 -60.93 -27.49
CA LEU A 209 4.70 -60.68 -28.85
C LEU A 209 5.96 -61.50 -29.17
N LEU A 210 6.90 -61.61 -28.23
CA LEU A 210 8.10 -62.43 -28.41
C LEU A 210 7.77 -63.91 -28.52
N GLU A 211 6.83 -64.42 -27.71
CA GLU A 211 6.35 -65.79 -27.79
C GLU A 211 5.72 -66.09 -29.16
N GLU A 212 4.86 -65.21 -29.66
CA GLU A 212 4.26 -65.35 -30.98
C GLU A 212 5.28 -65.25 -32.12
N GLN A 213 6.32 -64.42 -31.97
CA GLN A 213 7.45 -64.38 -32.91
C GLN A 213 8.24 -65.69 -32.91
N ILE A 214 8.59 -66.22 -31.74
CA ILE A 214 9.30 -67.51 -31.60
C ILE A 214 8.45 -68.63 -32.20
N ARG A 215 7.15 -68.63 -31.93
CA ARG A 215 6.21 -69.62 -32.48
C ARG A 215 6.14 -69.55 -34.00
N SER A 216 5.98 -68.35 -34.55
CA SER A 216 5.87 -68.13 -36.01
C SER A 216 7.17 -68.48 -36.73
N THR A 217 8.32 -68.11 -36.17
CA THR A 217 9.64 -68.45 -36.73
C THR A 217 9.90 -69.96 -36.71
N LYS A 218 9.49 -70.65 -35.64
CA LYS A 218 9.54 -72.11 -35.57
C LYS A 218 8.65 -72.77 -36.63
N GLN A 219 7.41 -72.32 -36.79
CA GLN A 219 6.51 -72.85 -37.82
C GLN A 219 7.06 -72.62 -39.23
N LEU A 220 7.66 -71.46 -39.48
CA LEU A 220 8.27 -71.13 -40.75
C LEU A 220 9.50 -72.00 -41.04
N SER A 221 10.38 -72.21 -40.05
CA SER A 221 11.53 -73.10 -40.22
C SER A 221 11.10 -74.55 -40.44
N GLU A 222 10.11 -75.05 -39.69
CA GLU A 222 9.53 -76.38 -39.90
C GLU A 222 8.93 -76.53 -41.31
N ALA A 223 8.18 -75.54 -41.79
CA ALA A 223 7.64 -75.54 -43.14
C ALA A 223 8.74 -75.52 -44.21
N GLN A 224 9.81 -74.75 -44.00
CA GLN A 224 10.98 -74.74 -44.89
C GLN A 224 11.69 -76.09 -44.93
N PHE A 225 11.86 -76.76 -43.77
CA PHE A 225 12.45 -78.09 -43.72
C PHE A 225 11.59 -79.11 -44.49
N ARG A 226 10.27 -79.11 -44.26
CA ARG A 226 9.34 -79.98 -44.99
C ARG A 226 9.39 -79.75 -46.50
N PHE A 227 9.41 -78.49 -46.94
CA PHE A 227 9.49 -78.16 -48.36
C PHE A 227 10.82 -78.65 -48.98
N ARG A 228 11.93 -78.48 -48.27
CA ARG A 228 13.24 -78.96 -48.72
C ARG A 228 13.30 -80.48 -48.79
N GLU A 229 12.70 -81.17 -47.82
CA GLU A 229 12.60 -82.63 -47.80
C GLU A 229 11.78 -83.14 -49.00
N GLN A 230 10.61 -82.54 -49.26
CA GLN A 230 9.80 -82.85 -50.44
C GLN A 230 10.57 -82.65 -51.75
N LEU A 231 11.31 -81.55 -51.89
CA LEU A 231 12.12 -81.28 -53.08
C LEU A 231 13.24 -82.33 -53.27
N LEU A 232 13.85 -82.79 -52.17
CA LEU A 232 14.86 -83.85 -52.21
C LEU A 232 14.25 -85.19 -52.60
N GLU A 233 13.07 -85.54 -52.07
CA GLU A 233 12.34 -86.73 -52.46
C GLU A 233 11.98 -86.71 -53.96
N GLU A 234 11.44 -85.59 -54.46
CA GLU A 234 11.14 -85.40 -55.88
C GLU A 234 12.39 -85.53 -56.77
N GLN A 235 13.53 -84.98 -56.32
CA GLN A 235 14.81 -85.11 -57.02
C GLN A 235 15.32 -86.57 -57.03
N ILE A 236 15.23 -87.28 -55.91
CA ILE A 236 15.61 -88.70 -55.84
C ILE A 236 14.74 -89.53 -56.77
N ASP A 237 13.43 -89.29 -56.77
CA ASP A 237 12.50 -89.97 -57.66
C ASP A 237 12.76 -89.68 -59.14
N TYR A 238 13.10 -88.43 -59.48
CA TYR A 238 13.54 -88.06 -60.83
C TYR A 238 14.84 -88.79 -61.22
N MET A 239 15.82 -88.85 -60.33
CA MET A 239 17.09 -89.55 -60.57
C MET A 239 16.91 -91.06 -60.73
N ARG A 240 16.02 -91.69 -59.95
CA ARG A 240 15.67 -93.11 -60.12
C ARG A 240 15.04 -93.38 -61.48
N LYS A 241 14.04 -92.58 -61.88
CA LYS A 241 13.38 -92.72 -63.18
C LYS A 241 14.36 -92.56 -64.36
N THR A 242 15.30 -91.62 -64.27
CA THR A 242 16.30 -91.45 -65.34
C THR A 242 17.34 -92.57 -65.35
N ALA A 243 17.72 -93.13 -64.19
CA ALA A 243 18.57 -94.32 -64.10
C ALA A 243 17.90 -95.54 -64.73
N ASP A 244 16.63 -95.82 -64.42
CA ASP A 244 15.86 -96.94 -65.00
C ASP A 244 15.81 -96.83 -66.54
N VAL A 245 15.61 -95.62 -67.06
CA VAL A 245 15.63 -95.35 -68.51
C VAL A 245 17.02 -95.58 -69.10
N SER A 246 18.08 -95.11 -68.43
CA SER A 246 19.46 -95.35 -68.86
C SER A 246 19.82 -96.84 -68.88
N GLU A 247 19.45 -97.60 -67.84
CA GLU A 247 19.64 -99.05 -67.78
C GLU A 247 18.89 -99.77 -68.90
N PHE A 248 17.66 -99.36 -69.21
CA PHE A 248 16.89 -99.87 -70.35
C PHE A 248 17.62 -99.64 -71.69
N TYR A 249 18.13 -98.42 -71.93
CA TYR A 249 18.92 -98.14 -73.14
C TYR A 249 20.22 -98.95 -73.19
N GLN A 250 20.94 -99.09 -72.08
CA GLN A 250 22.16 -99.92 -72.03
C GLN A 250 21.88 -101.39 -72.33
N ALA A 251 20.78 -101.95 -71.84
CA ALA A 251 20.36 -103.32 -72.15
C ALA A 251 20.01 -103.50 -73.65
N LEU A 252 19.39 -102.50 -74.28
CA LEU A 252 19.15 -102.49 -75.73
C LEU A 252 20.45 -102.43 -76.54
N TYR A 253 21.40 -101.58 -76.14
CA TYR A 253 22.70 -101.48 -76.80
C TYR A 253 23.53 -102.77 -76.66
N ALA A 254 23.56 -103.38 -75.48
CA ALA A 254 24.24 -104.65 -75.25
C ALA A 254 23.66 -105.79 -76.11
N ASN A 255 22.34 -105.84 -76.29
CA ASN A 255 21.69 -106.82 -77.17
C ASN A 255 21.92 -106.54 -78.67
N SER A 256 22.15 -105.28 -79.06
CA SER A 256 22.46 -104.91 -80.45
C SER A 256 23.93 -105.18 -80.84
N ALA A 257 24.86 -105.19 -79.87
CA ALA A 257 26.28 -105.46 -80.09
C ALA A 257 26.66 -106.96 -80.11
N SER A 258 25.71 -107.87 -79.82
CA SER A 258 25.91 -109.32 -79.78
C SER A 258 25.32 -110.07 -80.99
N LYS A 259 25.02 -109.35 -82.07
CA LYS A 259 24.65 -109.89 -83.40
C LYS A 259 25.65 -109.43 -84.43
#